data_AF-A0AAV2RWB9-F1
#
_entry.id   AF-A0AAV2RWB9-F1
#
_cell.length_a   1.000
_cell.length_b   1.000
_cell.length_c   1.000
_cell.angle_alpha   90.00
_cell.angle_beta   90.00
_cell.angle_gamma   90.00
#
_symmetry.space_group_name_H-M   'P 1'
#
loop_
_entity.id
_entity.type
_entity.pdbx_description
1 polymer ?
#
loop_
_entity_poly.entity_id
_entity_poly.type
_entity_poly.pdbx_seq_one_letter_code
_entity_poly.pdbx_strand_id
1 'polypeptide(L)'
;MAVTTDRKAFGLWRVLSSLSLFADDRCVKQCSGVQKSLSMNKVRTASVQIARKKEYSAGNFGNNQDNSFITTPIFYVNAQPHIGHLYTALLADAAHRFQELQCVENTLLITGTDEHGLKIQKAAANAKIDPQTFCDQVSVKFKNLFDLADIKYTDYIRTTEQRHRNAVEHFYQQLHKNGFIYQGSYDGWYCVSDEAFLTESQVQEVKLPNGETQHISIESGHQVEWSRENNYMFKLSHFQNDLKYWLRDENRVRPKRFHDQLQMWLSEELPDLSVSRPRSRVAWGIPVPENYIVKHYFIDKVYINYL
;
A
#
# COMPACT_ATOMS: atom_id res chain seq x y z
N MET A 1 -9.69 -16.41 -1.46
CA MET A 1 -8.45 -17.20 -1.55
C MET A 1 -7.40 -16.39 -2.30
N ALA A 2 -6.23 -16.19 -1.69
CA ALA A 2 -5.13 -15.43 -2.28
C ALA A 2 -4.25 -16.39 -3.09
N VAL A 3 -4.02 -16.06 -4.36
CA VAL A 3 -3.06 -16.76 -5.22
C VAL A 3 -1.70 -16.73 -4.54
N THR A 4 -1.15 -17.92 -4.36
CA THR A 4 0.09 -18.25 -3.69
C THR A 4 1.29 -17.75 -4.49
N THR A 5 1.70 -16.51 -4.25
CA THR A 5 3.09 -16.11 -4.43
C THR A 5 3.59 -15.62 -3.08
N ASP A 6 4.35 -16.51 -2.44
CA ASP A 6 5.15 -16.35 -1.23
C ASP A 6 4.53 -15.53 -0.08
N ARG A 7 3.82 -16.23 0.82
CA ARG A 7 3.27 -15.66 2.06
C ARG A 7 4.36 -15.07 2.99
N LYS A 8 5.62 -15.52 2.89
CA LYS A 8 6.73 -14.99 3.71
C LYS A 8 7.16 -13.61 3.23
N ALA A 9 7.37 -13.45 1.92
CA ALA A 9 7.67 -12.16 1.31
C ALA A 9 6.53 -11.14 1.53
N PHE A 10 5.27 -11.58 1.40
CA PHE A 10 4.10 -10.71 1.54
C PHE A 10 3.87 -10.21 2.98
N GLY A 11 4.22 -11.05 3.97
CA GLY A 11 4.07 -10.69 5.37
C GLY A 11 5.16 -9.75 5.86
N LEU A 12 6.41 -9.93 5.42
CA LEU A 12 7.55 -9.08 5.79
C LEU A 12 7.36 -7.64 5.34
N TRP A 13 6.78 -7.49 4.15
CA TRP A 13 6.64 -6.23 3.46
C TRP A 13 5.49 -5.36 4.01
N ARG A 14 4.44 -5.97 4.59
CA ARG A 14 3.35 -5.26 5.32
C ARG A 14 3.84 -4.40 6.48
N VAL A 15 5.08 -4.63 6.91
CA VAL A 15 5.70 -3.96 8.04
C VAL A 15 6.67 -2.88 7.58
N LEU A 16 7.31 -3.06 6.43
CA LEU A 16 8.26 -2.08 5.88
C LEU A 16 7.58 -0.80 5.40
N SER A 17 6.24 -0.81 5.23
CA SER A 17 5.46 0.32 4.73
C SER A 17 5.22 1.45 5.73
N SER A 18 5.73 1.37 6.96
CA SER A 18 5.73 2.47 7.94
C SER A 18 6.99 3.35 7.86
N LEU A 19 7.82 3.18 6.82
CA LEU A 19 9.10 3.85 6.66
C LEU A 19 9.10 4.91 5.56
N SER A 20 9.11 6.18 5.97
CA SER A 20 9.57 7.33 5.21
C SER A 20 11.11 7.37 5.17
N LEU A 21 11.73 6.33 4.61
CA LEU A 21 13.13 6.36 4.22
C LEU A 21 13.16 6.92 2.80
N PHE A 22 13.29 8.24 2.61
CA PHE A 22 13.75 8.99 1.40
C PHE A 22 13.28 10.46 1.39
N ALA A 23 13.11 11.11 2.54
CA ALA A 23 12.92 12.57 2.59
C ALA A 23 14.29 13.27 2.76
N ASP A 24 14.78 13.90 1.69
CA ASP A 24 15.94 14.83 1.72
C ASP A 24 15.47 16.20 2.24
N ASP A 25 16.10 16.67 3.31
CA ASP A 25 15.75 17.82 4.18
C ASP A 25 15.86 19.22 3.53
N ARG A 26 15.83 19.33 2.19
CA ARG A 26 16.22 20.59 1.51
C ARG A 26 15.08 21.39 0.88
N CYS A 27 13.82 20.95 0.94
CA CYS A 27 12.76 21.56 0.13
C CYS A 27 11.78 22.50 0.87
N VAL A 28 11.92 22.76 2.17
CA VAL A 28 10.90 23.52 2.95
C VAL A 28 11.18 25.04 3.05
N LYS A 29 12.32 25.55 2.58
CA LYS A 29 12.66 26.99 2.69
C LYS A 29 12.34 27.79 1.44
N GLN A 30 11.06 27.91 1.07
CA GLN A 30 10.59 29.03 0.24
C GLN A 30 9.06 29.01 0.14
N CYS A 31 8.38 29.61 1.12
CA CYS A 31 7.06 30.24 0.97
C CYS A 31 6.61 30.80 2.33
N SER A 32 7.19 31.92 2.76
CA SER A 32 6.64 32.76 3.83
C SER A 32 6.40 34.16 3.28
N GLY A 33 5.15 34.46 2.97
CA GLY A 33 4.77 35.77 2.47
C GLY A 33 3.25 35.95 2.47
N VAL A 34 2.81 36.96 3.22
CA VAL A 34 1.49 37.61 3.24
C VAL A 34 0.60 37.25 4.44
N GLN A 35 0.84 37.97 5.54
CA GLN A 35 -0.18 38.33 6.53
C GLN A 35 -1.06 39.44 5.95
N LYS A 36 -2.40 39.32 6.09
CA LYS A 36 -3.30 40.47 6.11
C LYS A 36 -4.34 40.34 7.21
N SER A 37 -4.41 41.41 7.98
CA SER A 37 -5.31 41.72 9.09
C SER A 37 -6.77 41.81 8.66
N LEU A 38 -7.68 41.28 9.49
CA LEU A 38 -9.06 41.74 9.57
C LEU A 38 -9.48 41.77 11.04
N SER A 39 -9.81 42.98 11.52
CA SER A 39 -10.51 43.20 12.77
C SER A 39 -12.02 43.12 12.52
N MET A 40 -12.80 42.68 13.51
CA MET A 40 -14.04 43.35 13.92
C MET A 40 -14.71 42.71 15.14
N ASN A 41 -14.96 43.59 16.11
CA ASN A 41 -16.16 43.73 16.95
C ASN A 41 -16.49 42.74 18.09
N LYS A 42 -16.32 43.30 19.30
CA LYS A 42 -16.94 42.98 20.58
C LYS A 42 -18.46 42.79 20.47
N VAL A 43 -18.95 41.69 21.05
CA VAL A 43 -20.30 41.58 21.61
C VAL A 43 -20.16 41.20 23.08
N ARG A 44 -20.73 42.01 23.97
CA ARG A 44 -20.86 41.77 25.40
C ARG A 44 -22.15 40.98 25.65
N THR A 45 -22.07 39.85 26.36
CA THR A 45 -23.21 39.26 27.06
C THR A 45 -22.77 38.56 28.34
N ALA A 46 -23.71 38.52 29.28
CA ALA A 46 -23.54 38.47 30.73
C ALA A 46 -22.93 37.18 31.31
N SER A 47 -22.30 37.38 32.47
CA SER A 47 -21.64 36.43 33.35
C SER A 47 -22.62 35.46 34.02
N VAL A 48 -22.32 34.17 33.90
CA VAL A 48 -22.85 33.10 34.77
C VAL A 48 -21.67 32.55 35.57
N GLN A 49 -21.68 32.78 36.88
CA GLN A 49 -20.70 32.22 37.80
C GLN A 49 -21.04 30.76 38.11
N ILE A 50 -20.19 29.83 37.68
CA ILE A 50 -20.16 28.45 38.19
C ILE A 50 -18.82 28.25 38.87
N ALA A 51 -18.85 28.01 40.18
CA ALA A 51 -17.68 27.81 41.01
C ALA A 51 -17.26 26.33 41.07
N ARG A 52 -15.95 26.12 40.89
CA ARG A 52 -15.09 24.98 41.26
C ARG A 52 -15.15 23.69 40.42
N LYS A 53 -14.05 23.40 39.71
CA LYS A 53 -13.10 22.32 40.09
C LYS A 53 -11.80 22.33 39.27
N LYS A 54 -10.68 22.34 40.02
CA LYS A 54 -9.31 21.92 39.69
C LYS A 54 -8.69 22.53 38.43
N GLU A 55 -7.86 23.55 38.65
CA GLU A 55 -6.70 23.83 37.80
C GLU A 55 -5.89 22.54 37.65
N TYR A 56 -6.04 21.87 36.51
CA TYR A 56 -4.95 21.06 36.00
C TYR A 56 -3.90 22.08 35.56
N SER A 57 -2.79 22.11 36.29
CA SER A 57 -1.56 22.74 35.84
C SER A 57 -1.37 22.34 34.39
N ALA A 58 -1.46 23.33 33.49
CA ALA A 58 -1.07 23.17 32.11
C ALA A 58 0.37 22.68 32.13
N GLY A 59 0.53 21.36 31.97
CA GLY A 59 1.82 20.77 31.68
C GLY A 59 2.39 21.57 30.52
N ASN A 60 3.66 21.88 30.61
CA ASN A 60 4.42 22.59 29.60
C ASN A 60 4.23 21.82 28.27
N PHE A 61 3.21 22.18 27.48
CA PHE A 61 3.01 21.68 26.13
C PHE A 61 4.11 22.36 25.33
N GLY A 62 5.29 21.72 25.35
CA GLY A 62 6.42 22.16 24.59
C GLY A 62 5.97 22.38 23.15
N ASN A 63 6.39 23.51 22.58
CA ASN A 63 6.38 23.77 21.15
C ASN A 63 7.30 22.77 20.44
N ASN A 64 6.92 21.51 20.45
CA ASN A 64 7.41 20.54 19.50
C ASN A 64 6.43 20.66 18.33
N GLN A 65 6.92 21.13 17.19
CA GLN A 65 6.20 21.01 15.92
C GLN A 65 6.19 19.55 15.49
N ASP A 66 5.55 18.72 16.31
CA ASP A 66 5.34 17.33 15.99
C ASP A 66 4.24 17.32 14.93
N ASN A 67 4.58 16.85 13.74
CA ASN A 67 3.60 16.55 12.70
C ASN A 67 3.17 15.10 12.90
N SER A 68 1.88 14.82 12.76
CA SER A 68 1.37 13.46 12.77
C SER A 68 0.88 13.07 11.39
N PHE A 69 1.33 11.91 10.92
CA PHE A 69 0.96 11.36 9.63
C PHE A 69 0.42 9.95 9.83
N ILE A 70 -0.88 9.80 9.66
CA ILE A 70 -1.62 8.55 9.87
C ILE A 70 -2.17 8.12 8.52
N THR A 71 -2.12 6.82 8.25
CA THR A 71 -2.59 6.28 6.99
C THR A 71 -3.42 5.03 7.22
N THR A 72 -4.42 4.82 6.38
CA THR A 72 -4.99 3.49 6.17
C THR A 72 -4.22 2.81 5.04
N PRO A 73 -4.29 1.47 4.91
CA PRO A 73 -4.09 0.86 3.62
C PRO A 73 -5.02 1.51 2.59
N ILE A 74 -4.58 1.58 1.34
CA ILE A 74 -5.51 1.83 0.25
C ILE A 74 -6.29 0.54 -0.08
N PHE A 75 -7.58 0.66 -0.35
CA PHE A 75 -8.47 -0.48 -0.47
C PHE A 75 -8.63 -0.93 -1.92
N TYR A 76 -8.52 -2.24 -2.18
CA TYR A 76 -8.72 -2.78 -3.52
C TYR A 76 -10.16 -2.58 -4.01
N VAL A 77 -10.33 -2.01 -5.20
CA VAL A 77 -11.65 -1.73 -5.78
C VAL A 77 -12.26 -2.91 -6.55
N ASN A 78 -11.80 -4.14 -6.34
CA ASN A 78 -12.36 -5.31 -7.04
C ASN A 78 -13.76 -5.71 -6.55
N ALA A 79 -14.24 -5.13 -5.43
CA ALA A 79 -15.55 -5.39 -4.85
C ALA A 79 -16.05 -4.16 -4.06
N GLN A 80 -17.31 -4.20 -3.63
CA GLN A 80 -17.90 -3.16 -2.78
C GLN A 80 -17.26 -3.13 -1.38
N PRO A 81 -17.23 -1.96 -0.70
CA PRO A 81 -16.66 -1.88 0.61
C PRO A 81 -17.49 -2.66 1.66
N HIS A 82 -16.81 -3.22 2.66
CA HIS A 82 -17.42 -4.02 3.72
C HIS A 82 -16.84 -3.66 5.09
N ILE A 83 -17.34 -4.30 6.16
CA ILE A 83 -16.97 -4.00 7.55
C ILE A 83 -15.46 -3.98 7.82
N GLY A 84 -14.68 -4.86 7.18
CA GLY A 84 -13.22 -4.85 7.32
C GLY A 84 -12.56 -3.54 6.89
N HIS A 85 -13.04 -2.88 5.82
CA HIS A 85 -12.50 -1.60 5.37
C HIS A 85 -12.88 -0.49 6.34
N LEU A 86 -14.15 -0.47 6.77
CA LEU A 86 -14.64 0.49 7.75
C LEU A 86 -13.90 0.38 9.08
N TYR A 87 -13.65 -0.84 9.56
CA TYR A 87 -12.91 -1.07 10.80
C TYR A 87 -11.52 -0.43 10.76
N THR A 88 -10.77 -0.63 9.67
CA THR A 88 -9.45 -0.01 9.52
C THR A 88 -9.52 1.51 9.42
N ALA A 89 -10.50 2.05 8.67
CA ALA A 89 -10.70 3.49 8.57
C ALA A 89 -11.06 4.12 9.93
N LEU A 90 -11.92 3.47 10.71
CA LEU A 90 -12.32 3.92 12.05
C LEU A 90 -11.14 3.96 13.03
N LEU A 91 -10.25 2.97 12.99
CA LEU A 91 -9.05 2.97 13.84
C LEU A 91 -8.11 4.12 13.49
N ALA A 92 -7.92 4.40 12.20
CA ALA A 92 -7.08 5.49 11.74
C ALA A 92 -7.69 6.86 12.07
N ASP A 93 -9.01 7.01 11.91
CA ASP A 93 -9.77 8.21 12.30
C ASP A 93 -9.72 8.46 13.80
N ALA A 94 -9.90 7.43 14.63
CA ALA A 94 -9.78 7.56 16.08
C ALA A 94 -8.37 8.02 16.49
N ALA A 95 -7.33 7.49 15.83
CA ALA A 95 -5.95 7.93 16.07
C ALA A 95 -5.73 9.38 15.62
N HIS A 96 -6.26 9.76 14.45
CA HIS A 96 -6.17 11.12 13.90
C HIS A 96 -6.83 12.14 14.82
N ARG A 97 -8.08 11.91 15.21
CA ARG A 97 -8.82 12.76 16.15
C ARG A 97 -8.13 12.82 17.52
N PHE A 98 -7.49 11.74 17.97
CA PHE A 98 -6.72 11.78 19.21
C PHE A 98 -5.52 12.73 19.12
N GLN A 99 -4.79 12.74 18.01
CA GLN A 99 -3.67 13.68 17.80
C GLN A 99 -4.17 15.13 17.70
N GLU A 100 -5.31 15.37 17.05
CA GLU A 100 -5.95 16.68 17.04
C GLU A 100 -6.33 17.14 18.46
N LEU A 101 -6.85 16.24 19.31
CA LEU A 101 -7.13 16.52 20.72
C LEU A 101 -5.88 16.79 21.56
N GLN A 102 -4.71 16.27 21.15
CA GLN A 102 -3.42 16.61 21.75
C GLN A 102 -2.84 17.93 21.22
N CYS A 103 -3.58 18.67 20.39
CA CYS A 103 -3.18 19.95 19.78
C CYS A 103 -1.93 19.84 18.89
N VAL A 104 -1.76 18.72 18.20
CA VAL A 104 -0.69 18.52 17.20
C VAL A 104 -1.00 19.36 15.95
N GLU A 105 -0.16 20.36 15.66
CA GLU A 105 -0.45 21.41 14.65
C GLU A 105 -0.73 20.88 13.24
N ASN A 106 0.00 19.86 12.78
CA ASN A 106 -0.21 19.26 11.46
C ASN A 106 -0.52 17.76 11.60
N THR A 107 -1.81 17.43 11.69
CA THR A 107 -2.27 16.04 11.73
C THR A 107 -2.94 15.67 10.41
N LEU A 108 -2.33 14.75 9.67
CA LEU A 108 -2.82 14.24 8.39
C LEU A 108 -3.33 12.81 8.56
N LEU A 109 -4.47 12.52 7.93
CA LEU A 109 -5.00 11.17 7.74
C LEU A 109 -5.23 10.91 6.25
N ILE A 110 -4.42 10.04 5.66
CA ILE A 110 -4.57 9.64 4.26
C ILE A 110 -5.24 8.28 4.16
N THR A 111 -6.27 8.20 3.32
CA THR A 111 -6.92 6.95 2.91
C THR A 111 -7.03 6.90 1.39
N GLY A 112 -7.56 5.82 0.82
CA GLY A 112 -7.69 5.74 -0.63
C GLY A 112 -8.01 4.37 -1.19
N THR A 113 -7.81 4.23 -2.50
CA THR A 113 -8.14 3.03 -3.26
C THR A 113 -7.00 2.56 -4.17
N ASP A 114 -6.73 1.25 -4.12
CA ASP A 114 -5.86 0.56 -5.08
C ASP A 114 -6.72 0.11 -6.26
N GLU A 115 -6.37 0.64 -7.42
CA GLU A 115 -7.18 0.64 -8.62
C GLU A 115 -6.50 -0.07 -9.78
N HIS A 116 -5.33 -0.70 -9.59
CA HIS A 116 -4.61 -1.38 -10.66
C HIS A 116 -4.49 -2.89 -10.47
N GLY A 117 -4.41 -3.62 -11.59
CA GLY A 117 -4.02 -5.02 -11.63
C GLY A 117 -5.09 -5.98 -12.13
N LEU A 118 -4.67 -7.24 -12.23
CA LEU A 118 -5.41 -8.30 -12.90
C LEU A 118 -6.79 -8.56 -12.29
N LYS A 119 -6.91 -8.52 -10.97
CA LYS A 119 -8.21 -8.71 -10.29
C LYS A 119 -9.23 -7.64 -10.66
N ILE A 120 -8.78 -6.40 -10.80
CA ILE A 120 -9.64 -5.27 -11.17
C ILE A 120 -9.98 -5.33 -12.65
N GLN A 121 -9.00 -5.66 -13.50
CA GLN A 121 -9.22 -5.93 -14.92
C GLN A 121 -10.29 -7.01 -15.13
N LYS A 122 -10.21 -8.13 -14.40
CA LYS A 122 -11.20 -9.21 -14.44
C LYS A 122 -12.57 -8.77 -13.91
N ALA A 123 -12.61 -8.04 -12.79
CA ALA A 123 -13.86 -7.56 -12.22
C ALA A 123 -14.59 -6.60 -13.18
N ALA A 124 -13.86 -5.69 -13.81
CA ALA A 124 -14.39 -4.78 -14.83
C ALA A 124 -14.89 -5.55 -16.07
N ALA A 125 -14.12 -6.52 -16.56
CA ALA A 125 -14.51 -7.37 -17.69
C ALA A 125 -15.79 -8.17 -17.40
N ASN A 126 -15.90 -8.75 -16.20
CA ASN A 126 -17.11 -9.46 -15.76
C ASN A 126 -18.33 -8.53 -15.65
N ALA A 127 -18.11 -7.28 -15.24
CA ALA A 127 -19.12 -6.23 -15.22
C ALA A 127 -19.40 -5.61 -16.61
N LYS A 128 -18.65 -6.03 -17.65
CA LYS A 128 -18.74 -5.54 -19.03
C LYS A 128 -18.58 -4.02 -19.17
N ILE A 129 -17.73 -3.43 -18.33
CA ILE A 129 -17.39 -2.00 -18.38
C ILE A 129 -15.86 -1.82 -18.41
N ASP A 130 -15.39 -0.65 -18.84
CA ASP A 130 -13.97 -0.37 -18.85
C ASP A 130 -13.40 -0.28 -17.42
N PRO A 131 -12.13 -0.67 -17.20
CA PRO A 131 -11.54 -0.66 -15.86
C PRO A 131 -11.54 0.70 -15.16
N GLN A 132 -11.35 1.81 -15.89
CA GLN A 132 -11.35 3.14 -15.28
C GLN A 132 -12.73 3.47 -14.71
N THR A 133 -13.79 3.30 -15.51
CA THR A 133 -15.16 3.51 -15.04
C THR A 133 -15.52 2.58 -13.89
N PHE A 134 -15.09 1.32 -13.92
CA PHE A 134 -15.30 0.39 -12.80
C PHE A 134 -14.64 0.90 -11.51
N CYS A 135 -13.38 1.33 -11.58
CA CYS A 135 -12.66 1.92 -10.45
C CYS A 135 -13.36 3.18 -9.94
N ASP A 136 -13.76 4.10 -10.84
CA ASP A 136 -14.46 5.34 -10.50
C ASP A 136 -15.74 5.04 -9.69
N GLN A 137 -16.56 4.10 -10.17
CA GLN A 137 -17.81 3.71 -9.51
C GLN A 137 -17.59 3.09 -8.13
N VAL A 138 -16.59 2.21 -7.99
CA VAL A 138 -16.33 1.53 -6.71
C VAL A 138 -15.65 2.48 -5.72
N SER A 139 -14.73 3.33 -6.16
CA SER A 139 -14.06 4.34 -5.32
C SER A 139 -15.06 5.31 -4.69
N VAL A 140 -16.09 5.75 -5.44
CA VAL A 140 -17.20 6.54 -4.89
C VAL A 140 -17.94 5.81 -3.78
N LYS A 141 -18.14 4.48 -3.87
CA LYS A 141 -18.78 3.71 -2.79
C LYS A 141 -17.95 3.70 -1.51
N PHE A 142 -16.62 3.67 -1.60
CA PHE A 142 -15.74 3.83 -0.44
C PHE A 142 -15.88 5.21 0.20
N LYS A 143 -15.88 6.29 -0.62
CA LYS A 143 -16.12 7.65 -0.12
C LYS A 143 -17.46 7.77 0.60
N ASN A 144 -18.54 7.30 -0.04
CA ASN A 144 -19.88 7.33 0.55
C ASN A 144 -19.96 6.56 1.88
N LEU A 145 -19.27 5.42 1.99
CA LEU A 145 -19.21 4.68 3.26
C LEU A 145 -18.48 5.47 4.35
N PHE A 146 -17.36 6.10 4.01
CA PHE A 146 -16.58 6.90 4.95
C PHE A 146 -17.33 8.16 5.38
N ASP A 147 -18.04 8.81 4.46
CA ASP A 147 -18.90 9.96 4.75
C ASP A 147 -20.06 9.55 5.67
N LEU A 148 -20.71 8.41 5.40
CA LEU A 148 -21.79 7.88 6.24
C LEU A 148 -21.33 7.54 7.67
N ALA A 149 -20.06 7.11 7.81
CA ALA A 149 -19.46 6.78 9.09
C ALA A 149 -18.75 7.95 9.77
N ASP A 150 -18.83 9.16 9.21
CA ASP A 150 -18.12 10.37 9.66
C ASP A 150 -16.60 10.17 9.85
N ILE A 151 -15.96 9.43 8.94
CA ILE A 151 -14.50 9.28 8.91
C ILE A 151 -13.89 10.58 8.35
N LYS A 152 -13.03 11.23 9.12
CA LYS A 152 -12.38 12.50 8.77
C LYS A 152 -10.96 12.26 8.28
N TYR A 153 -10.82 11.95 7.00
CA TYR A 153 -9.51 11.93 6.33
C TYR A 153 -9.16 13.31 5.75
N THR A 154 -7.87 13.62 5.71
CA THR A 154 -7.34 14.86 5.10
C THR A 154 -7.08 14.73 3.61
N ASP A 155 -6.78 13.52 3.13
CA ASP A 155 -6.63 13.23 1.70
C ASP A 155 -7.19 11.85 1.35
N TYR A 156 -7.71 11.74 0.13
CA TYR A 156 -8.20 10.50 -0.46
C TYR A 156 -7.48 10.26 -1.77
N ILE A 157 -6.53 9.33 -1.78
CA ILE A 157 -5.72 9.03 -2.96
C ILE A 157 -6.30 7.88 -3.77
N ARG A 158 -6.38 8.06 -5.08
CA ARG A 158 -6.65 6.98 -6.03
C ARG A 158 -5.41 6.70 -6.84
N THR A 159 -5.01 5.44 -6.92
CA THR A 159 -3.80 5.07 -7.68
C THR A 159 -3.90 5.38 -9.18
N THR A 160 -5.11 5.56 -9.73
CA THR A 160 -5.29 6.01 -11.13
C THR A 160 -4.95 7.48 -11.35
N GLU A 161 -4.84 8.32 -10.31
CA GLU A 161 -4.54 9.75 -10.42
C GLU A 161 -3.14 10.03 -10.97
N GLN A 162 -3.01 11.11 -11.75
CA GLN A 162 -1.73 11.48 -12.36
C GLN A 162 -0.65 11.80 -11.33
N ARG A 163 -1.00 12.40 -10.18
CA ARG A 163 -0.04 12.69 -9.10
C ARG A 163 0.63 11.42 -8.57
N HIS A 164 -0.13 10.34 -8.42
CA HIS A 164 0.39 9.06 -7.97
C HIS A 164 1.26 8.43 -9.06
N ARG A 165 0.81 8.44 -10.32
CA ARG A 165 1.60 7.92 -11.45
C ARG A 165 2.97 8.59 -11.57
N ASN A 166 3.03 9.90 -11.38
CA ASN A 166 4.28 10.65 -11.42
C ASN A 166 5.21 10.26 -10.26
N ALA A 167 4.68 10.12 -9.04
CA ALA A 167 5.45 9.69 -7.88
C ALA A 167 6.01 8.27 -8.06
N VAL A 168 5.17 7.37 -8.58
CA VAL A 168 5.52 5.99 -8.95
C VAL A 168 6.67 5.96 -9.96
N GLU A 169 6.51 6.68 -11.06
CA GLU A 169 7.53 6.78 -12.10
C GLU A 169 8.86 7.33 -11.56
N HIS A 170 8.79 8.38 -10.74
CA HIS A 170 9.97 8.95 -10.12
C HIS A 170 10.70 7.94 -9.21
N PHE A 171 9.96 7.29 -8.31
CA PHE A 171 10.52 6.30 -7.38
C PHE A 171 11.17 5.14 -8.12
N TYR A 172 10.50 4.59 -9.14
CA TYR A 172 11.07 3.55 -9.98
C TYR A 172 12.38 4.00 -10.63
N GLN A 173 12.41 5.19 -11.22
CA GLN A 173 13.61 5.72 -11.86
C GLN A 173 14.78 5.86 -10.87
N GLN A 174 14.52 6.26 -9.62
CA GLN A 174 15.57 6.33 -8.60
C GLN A 174 16.11 4.94 -8.27
N LEU A 175 15.25 3.96 -8.05
CA LEU A 175 15.68 2.58 -7.77
C LEU A 175 16.44 1.96 -8.94
N HIS A 176 16.02 2.23 -10.18
CA HIS A 176 16.70 1.77 -11.38
C HIS A 176 18.09 2.42 -11.54
N LYS A 177 18.18 3.75 -11.42
CA LYS A 177 19.45 4.50 -11.49
C LYS A 177 20.45 4.06 -10.42
N ASN A 178 19.97 3.71 -9.24
CA ASN A 178 20.80 3.22 -8.14
C ASN A 178 21.15 1.72 -8.25
N GLY A 179 20.73 1.04 -9.32
CA GLY A 179 21.05 -0.37 -9.57
C GLY A 179 20.33 -1.37 -8.66
N PHE A 180 19.25 -0.95 -7.99
CA PHE A 180 18.39 -1.81 -7.17
C PHE A 180 17.35 -2.57 -7.99
N ILE A 181 17.12 -2.15 -9.23
CA ILE A 181 16.24 -2.83 -10.18
C ILE A 181 17.09 -3.40 -11.31
N TYR A 182 16.86 -4.67 -11.62
CA TYR A 182 17.54 -5.37 -12.71
C TYR A 182 16.56 -6.27 -13.46
N GLN A 183 16.89 -6.62 -14.69
CA GLN A 183 16.11 -7.57 -15.46
C GLN A 183 16.45 -8.99 -15.01
N GLY A 184 15.44 -9.74 -14.58
CA GLY A 184 15.52 -11.16 -14.29
C GLY A 184 14.52 -11.95 -15.13
N SER A 185 14.49 -13.25 -14.87
CA SER A 185 13.45 -14.14 -15.36
C SER A 185 12.90 -14.93 -14.19
N TYR A 186 11.58 -14.98 -14.07
CA TYR A 186 10.92 -15.92 -13.18
C TYR A 186 10.56 -17.16 -13.99
N ASP A 187 11.15 -18.28 -13.61
CA ASP A 187 10.88 -19.59 -14.18
C ASP A 187 10.06 -20.40 -13.19
N GLY A 188 8.95 -20.97 -13.65
CA GLY A 188 8.16 -21.85 -12.81
C GLY A 188 6.98 -22.45 -13.53
N TRP A 189 6.32 -23.40 -12.86
CA TRP A 189 5.08 -23.97 -13.33
C TRP A 189 3.97 -22.94 -13.27
N TYR A 190 3.32 -22.69 -14.39
CA TYR A 190 2.23 -21.75 -14.53
C TYR A 190 0.95 -22.48 -14.91
N CYS A 191 -0.10 -22.29 -14.12
CA CYS A 191 -1.44 -22.71 -14.48
C CYS A 191 -2.13 -21.57 -15.22
N VAL A 192 -2.41 -21.75 -16.51
CA VAL A 192 -3.12 -20.75 -17.31
C VAL A 192 -4.55 -20.55 -16.79
N SER A 193 -5.23 -21.64 -16.43
CA SER A 193 -6.62 -21.60 -15.93
C SER A 193 -6.75 -20.90 -14.58
N ASP A 194 -5.77 -21.10 -13.68
CA ASP A 194 -5.77 -20.46 -12.35
C ASP A 194 -5.02 -19.11 -12.36
N GLU A 195 -4.35 -18.80 -13.47
CA GLU A 195 -3.43 -17.69 -13.67
C GLU A 195 -2.38 -17.53 -12.56
N ALA A 196 -1.90 -18.65 -12.04
CA ALA A 196 -1.03 -18.74 -10.88
C ALA A 196 0.29 -19.44 -11.21
N PHE A 197 1.38 -18.91 -10.65
CA PHE A 197 2.62 -19.68 -10.55
C PHE A 197 2.51 -20.63 -9.36
N LEU A 198 2.97 -21.86 -9.57
CA LEU A 198 2.94 -22.95 -8.61
C LEU A 198 4.38 -23.35 -8.27
N THR A 199 4.62 -23.63 -7.01
CA THR A 199 5.88 -24.25 -6.59
C THR A 199 5.91 -25.70 -7.06
N GLU A 200 7.09 -26.30 -7.13
CA GLU A 200 7.23 -27.72 -7.50
C GLU A 200 6.39 -28.64 -6.61
N SER A 201 6.27 -28.31 -5.32
CA SER A 201 5.41 -29.04 -4.37
C SER A 201 3.90 -28.91 -4.61
N GLN A 202 3.47 -27.97 -5.46
CA GLN A 202 2.07 -27.75 -5.83
C GLN A 202 1.71 -28.38 -7.18
N VAL A 203 2.67 -29.04 -7.84
CA VAL A 203 2.51 -29.63 -9.16
C VAL A 203 2.69 -31.14 -9.07
N GLN A 204 1.83 -31.86 -9.78
CA GLN A 204 1.89 -33.30 -9.89
C GLN A 204 2.00 -33.74 -11.34
N GLU A 205 2.88 -34.70 -11.59
CA GLU A 205 2.98 -35.41 -12.85
C GLU A 205 1.90 -36.51 -12.93
N VAL A 206 1.09 -36.49 -13.99
CA VAL A 206 0.03 -37.47 -14.26
C VAL A 206 0.23 -38.08 -15.64
N LYS A 207 0.14 -39.41 -15.72
CA LYS A 207 0.15 -40.13 -16.99
C LYS A 207 -1.26 -40.22 -17.56
N LEU A 208 -1.42 -39.71 -18.77
CA LEU A 208 -2.67 -39.76 -19.51
C LEU A 208 -2.88 -41.15 -20.14
N PRO A 209 -4.14 -41.53 -20.45
CA PRO A 209 -4.45 -42.82 -21.07
C PRO A 209 -3.79 -43.06 -22.43
N ASN A 210 -3.33 -42.01 -23.11
CA ASN A 210 -2.57 -42.06 -24.36
C ASN A 210 -1.07 -42.36 -24.15
N GLY A 211 -0.61 -42.51 -22.90
CA GLY A 211 0.79 -42.74 -22.55
C GLY A 211 1.63 -41.48 -22.40
N GLU A 212 1.06 -40.29 -22.63
CA GLU A 212 1.75 -39.02 -22.43
C GLU A 212 1.75 -38.59 -20.97
N THR A 213 2.76 -37.82 -20.60
CA THR A 213 2.90 -37.24 -19.28
C THR A 213 2.42 -35.78 -19.30
N GLN A 214 1.55 -35.42 -18.37
CA GLN A 214 1.06 -34.05 -18.18
C GLN A 214 1.32 -33.60 -16.74
N HIS A 215 1.70 -32.33 -16.57
CA HIS A 215 1.79 -31.72 -15.24
C HIS A 215 0.47 -31.03 -14.94
N ILE A 216 -0.05 -31.23 -13.73
CA ILE A 216 -1.28 -30.59 -13.25
C ILE A 216 -1.07 -29.93 -11.89
N SER A 217 -1.89 -28.92 -11.59
CA SER A 217 -2.01 -28.34 -10.27
C SER A 217 -2.65 -29.35 -9.32
N ILE A 218 -2.04 -29.58 -8.16
CA ILE A 218 -2.58 -30.48 -7.13
C ILE A 218 -3.91 -29.94 -6.59
N GLU A 219 -4.06 -28.62 -6.52
CA GLU A 219 -5.24 -27.97 -5.93
C GLU A 219 -6.44 -27.97 -6.89
N SER A 220 -6.22 -27.63 -8.16
CA SER A 220 -7.31 -27.43 -9.12
C SER A 220 -7.46 -28.58 -10.14
N GLY A 221 -6.45 -29.44 -10.27
CA GLY A 221 -6.40 -30.46 -11.31
C GLY A 221 -6.16 -29.91 -12.73
N HIS A 222 -6.02 -28.59 -12.88
CA HIS A 222 -5.78 -27.96 -14.18
C HIS A 222 -4.36 -28.21 -14.68
N GLN A 223 -4.20 -28.26 -16.00
CA GLN A 223 -2.88 -28.37 -16.64
C GLN A 223 -1.99 -27.19 -16.27
N VAL A 224 -0.72 -27.50 -16.03
CA VAL A 224 0.33 -26.51 -15.79
C VAL A 224 1.42 -26.66 -16.85
N GLU A 225 2.00 -25.54 -17.22
CA GLU A 225 3.09 -25.46 -18.20
C GLU A 225 4.29 -24.75 -17.58
N TRP A 226 5.51 -25.18 -17.94
CA TRP A 226 6.69 -24.45 -17.53
C TRP A 226 6.75 -23.13 -18.29
N SER A 227 6.73 -22.02 -17.56
CA SER A 227 6.78 -20.69 -18.15
C SER A 227 7.97 -19.91 -17.62
N ARG A 228 8.64 -19.21 -18.53
CA ARG A 228 9.68 -18.23 -18.25
C ARG A 228 9.13 -16.85 -18.56
N GLU A 229 8.91 -16.04 -17.53
CA GLU A 229 8.51 -14.64 -17.69
C GLU A 229 9.72 -13.74 -17.39
N ASN A 230 10.17 -12.98 -18.40
CA ASN A 230 11.12 -11.89 -18.17
C ASN A 230 10.44 -10.75 -17.42
N ASN A 231 11.04 -10.32 -16.32
CA ASN A 231 10.49 -9.30 -15.44
C ASN A 231 11.61 -8.54 -14.72
N TYR A 232 11.36 -7.28 -14.41
CA TYR A 232 12.18 -6.51 -13.50
C TYR A 232 12.05 -7.03 -12.07
N MET A 233 13.19 -7.21 -11.42
CA MET A 233 13.38 -7.67 -10.06
C MET A 233 13.96 -6.53 -9.22
N PHE A 234 13.50 -6.41 -7.98
CA PHE A 234 14.07 -5.52 -6.98
C PHE A 234 14.95 -6.31 -6.02
N LYS A 235 16.15 -5.78 -5.76
CA LYS A 235 17.17 -6.36 -4.88
C LYS A 235 16.80 -6.29 -3.40
N LEU A 236 15.68 -6.90 -3.00
CA LEU A 236 15.22 -6.93 -1.61
C LEU A 236 16.24 -7.61 -0.69
N SER A 237 16.93 -8.64 -1.20
CA SER A 237 18.02 -9.33 -0.49
C SER A 237 19.08 -8.36 0.04
N HIS A 238 19.40 -7.32 -0.73
CA HIS A 238 20.40 -6.31 -0.38
C HIS A 238 20.07 -5.56 0.92
N PHE A 239 18.78 -5.36 1.22
CA PHE A 239 18.32 -4.57 2.36
C PHE A 239 18.15 -5.40 3.64
N GLN A 240 18.38 -6.72 3.62
CA GLN A 240 18.06 -7.58 4.76
C GLN A 240 18.72 -7.13 6.08
N ASN A 241 19.96 -6.66 6.03
CA ASN A 241 20.66 -6.17 7.23
C ASN A 241 20.10 -4.84 7.74
N ASP A 242 19.72 -3.94 6.83
CA ASP A 242 19.06 -2.68 7.19
C ASP A 242 17.71 -2.94 7.85
N LEU A 243 16.95 -3.90 7.34
CA LEU A 243 15.67 -4.32 7.91
C LEU A 243 15.84 -4.95 9.30
N LYS A 244 16.87 -5.79 9.48
CA LYS A 244 17.23 -6.35 10.79
C LYS A 244 17.60 -5.25 11.78
N TYR A 245 18.36 -4.25 11.34
CA TYR A 245 18.73 -3.12 12.17
C TYR A 245 17.50 -2.29 12.57
N TRP A 246 16.64 -1.96 11.62
CA TRP A 246 15.42 -1.20 11.87
C TRP A 246 14.46 -1.91 12.82
N LEU A 247 14.31 -3.24 12.70
CA LEU A 247 13.48 -4.04 13.59
C LEU A 247 14.09 -4.30 14.99
N ARG A 248 15.25 -3.72 15.34
CA ARG A 248 15.75 -3.79 16.72
C ARG A 248 14.85 -3.06 17.71
N ASP A 249 14.13 -2.04 17.25
CA ASP A 249 13.16 -1.31 18.05
C ASP A 249 11.79 -2.02 18.02
N GLU A 250 11.40 -2.61 19.16
CA GLU A 250 10.11 -3.32 19.31
C GLU A 250 8.88 -2.40 19.14
N ASN A 251 9.06 -1.07 19.13
CA ASN A 251 7.95 -0.13 18.92
C ASN A 251 7.58 0.08 17.45
N ARG A 252 8.44 -0.36 16.52
CA ARG A 252 8.20 -0.17 15.06
C ARG A 252 7.01 -0.95 14.55
N VAL A 253 6.71 -2.09 15.17
CA VAL A 253 5.63 -2.98 14.79
C VAL A 253 4.85 -3.42 16.01
N ARG A 254 3.54 -3.20 15.99
CA ARG A 254 2.64 -3.60 17.06
C ARG A 254 1.43 -4.36 16.51
N PRO A 255 0.84 -5.27 17.30
CA PRO A 255 1.35 -5.83 18.57
C PRO A 255 2.63 -6.70 18.41
N LYS A 256 3.32 -6.95 19.54
CA LYS A 256 4.62 -7.64 19.61
C LYS A 256 4.69 -8.95 18.81
N ARG A 257 3.63 -9.75 18.81
CA ARG A 257 3.60 -11.01 18.02
C ARG A 257 3.94 -10.84 16.54
N PHE A 258 3.58 -9.69 15.93
CA PHE A 258 3.90 -9.43 14.53
C PHE A 258 5.35 -9.00 14.37
N HIS A 259 5.89 -8.24 15.33
CA HIS A 259 7.32 -7.95 15.42
C HIS A 259 8.16 -9.23 15.46
N ASP A 260 7.83 -10.16 16.36
CA ASP A 260 8.52 -11.45 16.51
C ASP A 260 8.44 -12.28 15.20
N GLN A 261 7.27 -12.29 14.55
CA GLN A 261 7.07 -13.00 13.28
C GLN A 261 7.99 -12.49 12.16
N LEU A 262 8.22 -11.17 12.09
CA LEU A 262 9.11 -10.59 11.10
C LEU A 262 10.57 -10.86 11.40
N GLN A 263 10.95 -10.84 12.68
CA GLN A 263 12.30 -11.22 13.08
C GLN A 263 12.60 -12.66 12.68
N MET A 264 11.63 -13.57 12.86
CA MET A 264 11.74 -14.95 12.41
C MET A 264 11.92 -15.02 10.88
N TRP A 265 11.14 -14.28 10.09
CA TRP A 265 11.31 -14.28 8.64
C TRP A 265 12.63 -13.66 8.18
N LEU A 266 13.12 -12.61 8.85
CA LEU A 266 14.44 -12.03 8.57
C LEU A 266 15.60 -12.95 8.99
N SER A 267 15.34 -13.97 9.81
CA SER A 267 16.38 -14.95 10.16
C SER A 267 16.78 -15.82 8.96
N GLU A 268 15.89 -15.98 7.97
CA GLU A 268 16.16 -16.59 6.67
C GLU A 268 16.64 -15.55 5.64
N GLU A 269 17.30 -15.99 4.57
CA GLU A 269 17.69 -15.10 3.46
C GLU A 269 16.46 -14.58 2.71
N LEU A 270 16.44 -13.27 2.42
CA LEU A 270 15.34 -12.67 1.66
C LEU A 270 15.53 -12.87 0.16
N PRO A 271 14.52 -13.39 -0.56
CA PRO A 271 14.57 -13.44 -2.01
C PRO A 271 14.36 -12.04 -2.61
N ASP A 272 14.90 -11.84 -3.80
CA ASP A 272 14.59 -10.66 -4.60
C ASP A 272 13.13 -10.69 -5.09
N LEU A 273 12.54 -9.50 -5.19
CA LEU A 273 11.10 -9.35 -5.43
C LEU A 273 10.83 -9.00 -6.89
N SER A 274 10.00 -9.80 -7.56
CA SER A 274 9.54 -9.46 -8.91
C SER A 274 8.62 -8.25 -8.85
N VAL A 275 9.12 -7.11 -9.33
CA VAL A 275 8.35 -5.88 -9.33
C VAL A 275 7.46 -5.79 -10.54
N SER A 276 7.77 -6.45 -11.66
CA SER A 276 6.99 -6.22 -12.88
C SER A 276 6.28 -7.43 -13.47
N ARG A 277 5.28 -7.18 -14.31
CA ARG A 277 4.54 -8.22 -15.04
C ARG A 277 4.39 -7.85 -16.52
N PRO A 278 4.39 -8.84 -17.43
CA PRO A 278 4.13 -8.61 -18.84
C PRO A 278 2.76 -7.95 -19.07
N ARG A 279 2.70 -7.02 -20.03
CA ARG A 279 1.46 -6.35 -20.44
C ARG A 279 0.40 -7.31 -20.97
N SER A 280 0.82 -8.39 -21.61
CA SER A 280 -0.08 -9.46 -22.08
C SER A 280 -0.91 -10.06 -20.95
N ARG A 281 -0.33 -10.17 -19.75
CA ARG A 281 -1.00 -10.70 -18.56
C ARG A 281 -1.76 -9.62 -17.81
N VAL A 282 -1.17 -8.45 -17.63
CA VAL A 282 -1.79 -7.34 -16.89
C VAL A 282 -1.80 -6.07 -17.73
N ALA A 283 -2.91 -5.82 -18.41
CA ALA A 283 -3.08 -4.64 -19.24
C ALA A 283 -3.46 -3.39 -18.40
N TRP A 284 -4.11 -3.59 -17.26
CA TRP A 284 -4.56 -2.52 -16.36
C TRP A 284 -3.53 -2.24 -15.25
N GLY A 285 -2.60 -1.33 -15.52
CA GLY A 285 -1.50 -0.97 -14.62
C GLY A 285 -0.69 0.21 -15.13
N ILE A 286 0.21 0.72 -14.28
CA ILE A 286 1.16 1.79 -14.63
C ILE A 286 2.27 1.20 -15.52
N PRO A 287 2.57 1.80 -16.69
CA PRO A 287 3.61 1.31 -17.59
C PRO A 287 5.02 1.57 -17.04
N VAL A 288 5.97 0.72 -17.42
CA VAL A 288 7.40 0.96 -17.19
C VAL A 288 7.89 2.07 -18.13
N PRO A 289 8.52 3.15 -17.63
CA PRO A 289 8.93 4.29 -18.46
C PRO A 289 9.81 3.92 -19.68
N GLU A 290 10.65 2.89 -19.53
CA GLU A 290 11.62 2.47 -20.54
C GLU A 290 11.17 1.23 -21.36
N ASN A 291 10.04 0.59 -21.02
CA ASN A 291 9.60 -0.63 -21.69
C ASN A 291 8.08 -0.81 -21.71
N TYR A 292 7.45 -0.48 -22.85
CA TYR A 292 5.99 -0.59 -23.05
C TYR A 292 5.45 -2.03 -23.07
N ILE A 293 6.31 -3.05 -23.13
CA ILE A 293 5.95 -4.48 -23.11
C ILE A 293 5.63 -4.94 -21.69
N VAL A 294 6.13 -4.23 -20.68
CA VAL A 294 5.95 -4.55 -19.27
C VAL A 294 4.96 -3.56 -18.65
N LYS A 295 3.91 -4.08 -18.02
CA LYS A 295 2.93 -3.28 -17.28
C LYS A 295 2.72 -3.91 -15.93
N HIS A 296 3.57 -3.57 -14.98
CA HIS A 296 3.18 -3.47 -13.59
C HIS A 296 4.37 -3.14 -12.74
N TYR A 297 4.09 -2.54 -11.60
CA TYR A 297 4.97 -2.56 -10.45
C TYR A 297 4.20 -3.09 -9.24
N PHE A 298 4.66 -4.16 -8.60
CA PHE A 298 4.12 -4.60 -7.31
C PHE A 298 4.59 -3.69 -6.18
N ILE A 299 5.82 -3.16 -6.27
CA ILE A 299 6.38 -2.22 -5.30
C ILE A 299 5.67 -0.86 -5.32
N ASP A 300 5.04 -0.48 -6.44
CA ASP A 300 4.56 0.90 -6.61
C ASP A 300 3.08 1.10 -6.25
N LYS A 301 2.29 0.01 -6.16
CA LYS A 301 0.83 0.10 -6.03
C LYS A 301 0.32 0.63 -4.70
N VAL A 302 0.94 0.23 -3.58
CA VAL A 302 0.29 0.31 -2.25
C VAL A 302 1.08 1.16 -1.25
N TYR A 303 2.21 1.71 -1.68
CA TYR A 303 3.19 2.26 -0.73
C TYR A 303 3.73 3.63 -1.09
N ILE A 304 3.75 3.97 -2.38
CA ILE A 304 4.11 5.31 -2.85
C ILE A 304 2.96 6.30 -2.63
N ASN A 305 1.74 5.81 -2.40
CA ASN A 305 0.60 6.66 -2.06
C ASN A 305 0.72 7.36 -0.69
N TYR A 306 1.80 7.08 0.06
CA TYR A 306 2.13 7.76 1.32
C TYR A 306 3.29 8.76 1.17
N LEU A 307 3.85 8.89 -0.04
CA LEU A 307 4.85 9.90 -0.42
C LEU A 307 4.16 11.11 -1.07
#